data_AF-A0A535E7C8-F1
#
_entry.id   AF-A0A535E7C8-F1
#
_cell.length_a   1.000
_cell.length_b   1.000
_cell.length_c   1.000
_cell.angle_alpha   90.00
_cell.angle_beta   90.00
_cell.angle_gamma   90.00
#
_symmetry.space_group_name_H-M   'P 1'
#
loop_
_entity.id
_entity.type
_entity.pdbx_description
1 polymer ?
#
loop_
_entity_poly.entity_id
_entity_poly.type
_entity_poly.pdbx_seq_one_letter_code
_entity_poly.pdbx_strand_id
1 'polypeptide(L)'
;MTEETPSATAAAAIPLRIGVRFSLAGDIAEIFADAKAVEAAGADSLWFDGADGDPYVALAALAAVTWRVRLIARGASIGVAARETCARLARGRLVVAEESQERWTESPFPASRVAWDELRAASTAAGLTGVVLPNDPRLIDLLRNPDIIEDRSDLKLSFG
;
A
#
# COMPACT_ATOMS: atom_id res chain seq x y z
N MET A 1 -23.01 46.32 4.16
CA MET A 1 -23.75 45.14 3.70
C MET A 1 -22.70 44.09 3.43
N THR A 2 -22.59 43.18 4.39
CA THR A 2 -21.57 42.15 4.54
C THR A 2 -21.93 40.98 3.64
N GLU A 3 -21.06 40.63 2.69
CA GLU A 3 -21.09 39.31 2.07
C GLU A 3 -19.89 38.52 2.59
N GLU A 4 -20.21 37.69 3.57
CA GLU A 4 -19.37 36.63 4.11
C GLU A 4 -19.26 35.54 3.04
N THR A 5 -18.12 35.46 2.37
CA THR A 5 -17.80 34.36 1.46
C THR A 5 -17.79 33.06 2.28
N PRO A 6 -18.54 32.01 1.88
CA PRO A 6 -18.62 30.79 2.66
C PRO A 6 -17.25 30.12 2.74
N SER A 7 -16.81 29.91 3.98
CA SER A 7 -15.63 29.15 4.36
C SER A 7 -15.65 27.80 3.63
N ALA A 8 -14.63 27.57 2.79
CA ALA A 8 -14.40 26.26 2.19
C ALA A 8 -14.34 25.23 3.33
N THR A 9 -15.33 24.34 3.35
CA THR A 9 -15.33 23.15 4.19
C THR A 9 -13.98 22.49 4.00
N ALA A 10 -13.17 22.42 5.06
CA ALA A 10 -11.95 21.64 5.08
C ALA A 10 -12.34 20.20 4.72
N ALA A 11 -12.21 19.85 3.44
CA ALA A 11 -12.42 18.51 2.96
C ALA A 11 -11.52 17.63 3.80
N ALA A 12 -12.12 16.73 4.59
CA ALA A 12 -11.37 15.81 5.44
C ALA A 12 -10.29 15.16 4.56
N ALA A 13 -9.02 15.44 4.87
CA ALA A 13 -7.90 14.94 4.09
C ALA A 13 -8.02 13.41 4.05
N ILE A 14 -8.25 12.85 2.86
CA ILE A 14 -8.32 11.41 2.71
C ILE A 14 -6.93 10.89 3.10
N PRO A 15 -6.83 9.98 4.08
CA PRO A 15 -5.52 9.48 4.50
C PRO A 15 -4.84 8.80 3.31
N LEU A 16 -3.57 9.11 3.12
CA LEU A 16 -2.74 8.54 2.06
C LEU A 16 -2.73 7.01 2.19
N ARG A 17 -3.11 6.31 1.12
CA ARG A 17 -3.20 4.84 1.12
C ARG A 17 -1.83 4.20 0.95
N ILE A 18 -1.61 3.08 1.62
CA ILE A 18 -0.32 2.38 1.56
C ILE A 18 -0.51 1.03 0.84
N GLY A 19 0.14 0.90 -0.31
CA GLY A 19 0.23 -0.33 -1.08
C GLY A 19 1.55 -1.05 -0.80
N VAL A 20 1.53 -2.37 -0.91
CA VAL A 20 2.71 -3.22 -0.73
C VAL A 20 3.00 -3.98 -2.02
N ARG A 21 4.19 -3.79 -2.59
CA ARG A 21 4.65 -4.48 -3.78
C ARG A 21 5.31 -5.80 -3.40
N PHE A 22 4.76 -6.88 -3.92
CA PHE A 22 5.34 -8.21 -3.86
C PHE A 22 6.14 -8.48 -5.13
N SER A 23 7.10 -9.39 -5.03
CA SER A 23 7.91 -9.85 -6.16
C SER A 23 8.06 -11.35 -6.09
N LEU A 24 7.98 -12.02 -7.25
CA LEU A 24 8.24 -13.45 -7.37
C LEU A 24 9.74 -13.78 -7.50
N ALA A 25 10.60 -12.77 -7.64
CA ALA A 25 12.04 -12.98 -7.75
C ALA A 25 12.71 -13.33 -6.40
N GLY A 26 12.01 -13.12 -5.28
CA GLY A 26 12.49 -13.41 -3.92
C GLY A 26 12.10 -14.80 -3.41
N ASP A 27 12.11 -14.97 -2.07
CA ASP A 27 11.64 -16.20 -1.44
C ASP A 27 10.11 -16.30 -1.52
N ILE A 28 9.62 -17.12 -2.45
CA ILE A 28 8.20 -17.37 -2.67
C ILE A 28 7.58 -18.12 -1.48
N ALA A 29 8.35 -18.85 -0.67
CA ALA A 29 7.81 -19.66 0.41
C ALA A 29 7.12 -18.83 1.50
N GLU A 30 7.58 -17.60 1.73
CA GLU A 30 7.04 -16.71 2.77
C GLU A 30 5.91 -15.79 2.26
N ILE A 31 5.68 -15.76 0.94
CA ILE A 31 4.82 -14.78 0.28
C ILE A 31 3.39 -14.73 0.83
N PHE A 32 2.83 -15.89 1.19
CA PHE A 32 1.48 -15.99 1.74
C PHE A 32 1.43 -15.58 3.22
N ALA A 33 2.50 -15.85 3.97
CA ALA A 33 2.60 -15.42 5.35
C ALA A 33 2.71 -13.89 5.42
N ASP A 34 3.56 -13.31 4.58
CA ASP A 34 3.74 -11.87 4.45
C ASP A 34 2.47 -11.17 4.00
N ALA A 35 1.79 -11.68 2.98
CA ALA A 35 0.52 -11.11 2.50
C ALA A 35 -0.53 -11.00 3.62
N LYS A 36 -0.66 -12.06 4.44
CA LYS A 36 -1.55 -12.04 5.62
C LYS A 36 -1.06 -11.05 6.68
N ALA A 37 0.24 -10.97 6.91
CA ALA A 37 0.83 -10.11 7.92
C ALA A 37 0.64 -8.62 7.58
N VAL A 38 0.89 -8.22 6.33
CA VAL A 38 0.72 -6.84 5.89
C VAL A 38 -0.76 -6.46 5.76
N GLU A 39 -1.63 -7.38 5.36
CA GLU A 39 -3.08 -7.16 5.41
C GLU A 39 -3.55 -6.93 6.85
N ALA A 40 -3.12 -7.78 7.79
CA ALA A 40 -3.45 -7.64 9.20
C ALA A 40 -2.87 -6.35 9.82
N ALA A 41 -1.76 -5.86 9.28
CA ALA A 41 -1.15 -4.60 9.69
C ALA A 41 -1.86 -3.35 9.12
N GLY A 42 -2.76 -3.52 8.13
CA GLY A 42 -3.56 -2.43 7.58
C GLY A 42 -3.14 -1.92 6.20
N ALA A 43 -2.38 -2.71 5.42
CA ALA A 43 -2.14 -2.40 4.02
C ALA A 43 -3.46 -2.21 3.26
N ASP A 44 -3.54 -1.19 2.39
CA ASP A 44 -4.70 -0.95 1.52
C ASP A 44 -4.74 -1.93 0.35
N SER A 45 -3.57 -2.16 -0.25
CA SER A 45 -3.43 -2.90 -1.50
C SER A 45 -2.16 -3.76 -1.55
N LEU A 46 -2.24 -4.93 -2.19
CA LEU A 46 -1.09 -5.75 -2.57
C LEU A 46 -0.90 -5.62 -4.08
N TRP A 47 0.32 -5.31 -4.50
CA TRP A 47 0.68 -5.01 -5.88
C TRP A 47 1.57 -6.09 -6.46
N PHE A 48 1.25 -6.53 -7.68
CA PHE A 48 2.10 -7.38 -8.49
C PHE A 48 2.32 -6.78 -9.88
N ASP A 49 3.57 -6.79 -10.31
CA ASP A 49 3.99 -6.31 -11.61
C ASP A 49 4.08 -7.45 -12.63
N GLY A 50 3.61 -7.20 -13.84
CA GLY A 50 3.77 -8.08 -15.00
C GLY A 50 5.23 -8.35 -15.37
N ALA A 51 6.16 -7.49 -14.98
CA ALA A 51 7.58 -7.71 -15.15
C ALA A 51 8.12 -8.92 -14.35
N ASP A 52 7.45 -9.26 -13.23
CA ASP A 52 7.84 -10.36 -12.34
C ASP A 52 7.13 -11.70 -12.68
N GLY A 53 6.21 -11.70 -13.65
CA GLY A 53 5.39 -12.85 -14.04
C GLY A 53 3.95 -12.47 -14.34
N ASP A 54 3.04 -13.44 -14.50
CA ASP A 54 1.61 -13.13 -14.67
C ASP A 54 1.01 -12.64 -13.32
N PRO A 55 0.63 -11.35 -13.20
CA PRO A 55 0.16 -10.80 -11.94
C PRO A 55 -1.21 -11.38 -11.57
N TYR A 56 -2.03 -11.81 -12.53
CA TYR A 56 -3.35 -12.39 -12.23
C TYR A 56 -3.22 -13.75 -11.54
N VAL A 57 -2.22 -14.55 -11.89
CA VAL A 57 -1.94 -15.84 -11.22
C VAL A 57 -1.49 -15.61 -9.79
N ALA A 58 -0.52 -14.71 -9.57
CA ALA A 58 -0.02 -14.39 -8.23
C ALA A 58 -1.13 -13.80 -7.35
N LEU A 59 -1.90 -12.84 -7.86
CA LEU A 59 -3.01 -12.22 -7.13
C LEU A 59 -4.16 -13.20 -6.88
N ALA A 60 -4.42 -14.15 -7.78
CA ALA A 60 -5.40 -15.21 -7.54
C ALA A 60 -4.99 -16.09 -6.34
N ALA A 61 -3.70 -16.41 -6.21
CA ALA A 61 -3.19 -17.13 -5.04
C ALA A 61 -3.29 -16.29 -3.76
N LEU A 62 -2.93 -15.00 -3.82
CA LEU A 62 -3.10 -14.09 -2.68
C LEU A 62 -4.57 -13.88 -2.29
N ALA A 63 -5.49 -13.91 -3.25
CA ALA A 63 -6.92 -13.80 -2.99
C ALA A 63 -7.45 -14.95 -2.11
N ALA A 64 -6.82 -16.12 -2.16
CA ALA A 64 -7.19 -17.27 -1.34
C ALA A 64 -6.78 -17.13 0.13
N VAL A 65 -5.76 -16.32 0.42
CA VAL A 65 -5.21 -16.14 1.79
C VAL A 65 -5.51 -14.78 2.41
N THR A 66 -6.11 -13.86 1.65
CA THR A 66 -6.48 -12.51 2.09
C THR A 66 -7.97 -12.24 1.92
N TRP A 67 -8.52 -11.30 2.68
CA TRP A 67 -9.98 -11.12 2.78
C TRP A 67 -10.48 -9.70 2.47
N ARG A 68 -9.65 -8.69 2.70
CA ARG A 68 -10.02 -7.27 2.71
C ARG A 68 -9.16 -6.44 1.77
N VAL A 69 -7.87 -6.76 1.70
CA VAL A 69 -6.90 -5.98 0.94
C VAL A 69 -7.23 -6.00 -0.56
N ARG A 70 -7.05 -4.85 -1.22
CA ARG A 70 -7.20 -4.74 -2.68
C ARG A 70 -6.04 -5.47 -3.36
N LEU A 71 -6.31 -6.05 -4.51
CA LEU A 71 -5.35 -6.84 -5.28
C LEU A 71 -5.09 -6.11 -6.59
N ILE A 72 -3.92 -5.51 -6.74
CA ILE A 72 -3.59 -4.60 -7.84
C ILE A 72 -2.67 -5.30 -8.82
N ALA A 73 -3.17 -5.53 -10.04
CA ALA A 73 -2.36 -5.98 -11.16
C ALA A 73 -1.83 -4.75 -11.90
N ARG A 74 -0.52 -4.72 -12.16
CA ARG A 74 0.13 -3.68 -12.96
C ARG A 74 0.95 -4.33 -14.07
N GLY A 75 0.98 -3.73 -15.26
CA GLY A 75 1.75 -4.23 -16.39
C GLY A 75 1.31 -5.59 -16.90
N ALA A 76 0.09 -6.03 -16.56
CA ALA A 76 -0.40 -7.36 -16.89
C ALA A 76 -0.53 -7.53 -18.41
N SER A 77 -0.07 -8.67 -18.93
CA SER A 77 -0.38 -9.05 -20.31
C SER A 77 -1.88 -9.36 -20.45
N ILE A 78 -2.43 -9.24 -21.67
CA ILE A 78 -3.87 -9.39 -21.94
C ILE A 78 -4.28 -10.88 -21.91
N GLY A 79 -4.15 -11.52 -20.74
CA GLY A 79 -4.65 -12.86 -20.45
C GLY A 79 -6.09 -12.81 -19.94
N VAL A 80 -7.08 -12.82 -20.84
CA VAL A 80 -8.50 -12.65 -20.48
C VAL A 80 -8.98 -13.71 -19.48
N ALA A 81 -8.61 -14.98 -19.67
CA ALA A 81 -9.03 -16.07 -18.79
C ALA A 81 -8.40 -16.01 -17.38
N ALA A 82 -7.11 -15.64 -17.30
CA ALA A 82 -6.40 -15.47 -16.03
C ALA A 82 -7.01 -14.31 -15.24
N ARG A 83 -7.25 -13.17 -15.90
CA ARG A 83 -7.93 -12.01 -15.32
C ARG A 83 -9.31 -12.38 -14.79
N GLU A 84 -10.13 -13.09 -15.56
CA GLU A 84 -11.49 -13.45 -15.16
C GLU A 84 -11.49 -14.39 -13.94
N THR A 85 -10.59 -15.38 -13.94
CA THR A 85 -10.40 -16.30 -12.81
C THR A 85 -9.96 -15.53 -11.55
N CYS A 86 -8.97 -14.65 -11.69
CA CYS A 86 -8.49 -13.79 -10.62
C CYS A 86 -9.62 -12.90 -10.07
N ALA A 87 -10.42 -12.27 -10.94
CA ALA A 87 -11.53 -11.42 -10.53
C ALA A 87 -12.57 -12.18 -9.69
N ARG A 88 -12.90 -13.42 -10.08
CA ARG A 88 -13.82 -14.29 -9.33
C ARG A 88 -13.27 -14.64 -7.95
N LEU A 89 -11.99 -15.00 -7.84
CA LEU A 89 -11.33 -15.33 -6.58
C LEU A 89 -11.16 -14.10 -5.67
N ALA A 90 -10.85 -12.94 -6.26
CA ALA A 90 -10.69 -11.68 -5.57
C ALA A 90 -12.02 -11.12 -5.03
N ARG A 91 -13.18 -11.58 -5.55
CA ARG A 91 -14.52 -11.20 -5.08
C ARG A 91 -14.72 -9.68 -5.03
N GLY A 92 -14.34 -9.00 -6.11
CA GLY A 92 -14.47 -7.54 -6.24
C GLY A 92 -13.27 -6.73 -5.72
N ARG A 93 -12.20 -7.39 -5.24
CA ARG A 93 -10.98 -6.71 -4.77
C ARG A 93 -9.91 -6.50 -5.85
N LEU A 94 -10.06 -7.14 -7.03
CA LEU A 94 -9.11 -7.01 -8.12
C LEU A 94 -9.25 -5.62 -8.78
N VAL A 95 -8.12 -4.96 -8.98
CA VAL A 95 -8.01 -3.68 -9.70
C VAL A 95 -6.86 -3.80 -10.68
N VAL A 96 -7.04 -3.26 -11.88
CA VAL A 96 -5.96 -3.11 -12.87
C VAL A 96 -5.45 -1.68 -12.76
N ALA A 97 -4.18 -1.50 -12.45
CA ALA A 97 -3.59 -0.19 -12.15
C ALA A 97 -3.78 0.80 -13.30
N GLU A 98 -3.62 0.35 -14.53
CA GLU A 98 -3.74 1.13 -15.76
C GLU A 98 -5.18 1.56 -16.07
N GLU A 99 -6.18 0.87 -15.49
CA GLU A 99 -7.60 1.19 -15.64
C GLU A 99 -8.12 2.07 -14.50
N SER A 100 -7.31 2.29 -13.46
CA SER A 100 -7.65 3.08 -12.29
C SER A 100 -7.34 4.57 -12.52
N GLN A 101 -8.18 5.45 -11.99
CA GLN A 101 -7.91 6.90 -11.95
C GLN A 101 -7.07 7.32 -10.74
N GLU A 102 -6.69 6.37 -9.89
CA GLU A 102 -5.90 6.63 -8.68
C GLU A 102 -4.44 6.95 -9.02
N ARG A 103 -3.87 7.95 -8.34
CA ARG A 103 -2.49 8.37 -8.56
C ARG A 103 -1.59 7.76 -7.50
N TRP A 104 -0.81 6.77 -7.88
CA TRP A 104 0.12 6.09 -7.00
C TRP A 104 1.57 6.42 -7.36
N THR A 105 2.44 6.50 -6.37
CA THR A 105 3.90 6.53 -6.59
C THR A 105 4.55 5.34 -5.93
N GLU A 106 5.61 4.82 -6.54
CA GLU A 106 6.52 3.91 -5.85
C GLU A 106 7.55 4.69 -5.03
N SER A 107 7.96 4.09 -3.92
CA SER A 107 9.07 4.58 -3.10
C SER A 107 9.88 3.39 -2.57
N PRO A 108 11.21 3.53 -2.40
CA PRO A 108 11.97 2.61 -1.57
C PRO A 108 11.44 2.63 -0.13
N PHE A 109 11.83 1.62 0.65
CA PHE A 109 11.50 1.57 2.08
C PHE A 109 12.11 2.80 2.80
N PRO A 110 11.31 3.58 3.56
CA PRO A 110 11.82 4.75 4.27
C PRO A 110 12.93 4.40 5.25
N ALA A 111 14.03 5.16 5.24
CA ALA A 111 15.18 4.89 6.11
C ALA A 111 14.91 5.18 7.60
N SER A 112 13.89 6.00 7.91
CA SER A 112 13.52 6.40 9.27
C SER A 112 12.04 6.84 9.33
N ARG A 113 11.52 7.04 10.55
CA ARG A 113 10.18 7.63 10.76
C ARG A 113 10.07 9.06 10.23
N VAL A 114 11.13 9.87 10.36
CA VAL A 114 11.19 11.22 9.77
C VAL A 114 11.06 11.15 8.25
N ALA A 115 11.82 10.26 7.59
CA ALA A 115 11.74 10.07 6.15
C ALA A 115 10.36 9.54 5.72
N TRP A 116 9.70 8.76 6.57
CA TRP A 116 8.32 8.32 6.34
C TRP A 116 7.32 9.47 6.37
N ASP A 117 7.41 10.34 7.37
CA ASP A 117 6.51 11.51 7.48
C ASP A 117 6.72 12.50 6.33
N GLU A 118 7.97 12.77 5.95
CA GLU A 118 8.31 13.60 4.80
C GLU A 118 7.72 13.03 3.50
N LEU A 119 7.86 11.71 3.29
CA LEU A 119 7.28 11.03 2.13
C LEU A 119 5.75 11.15 2.11
N ARG A 120 5.08 10.97 3.25
CA ARG A 120 3.62 11.11 3.34
C ARG A 120 3.16 12.53 3.09
N ALA A 121 3.83 13.51 3.68
CA ALA A 121 3.52 14.93 3.49
C ALA A 121 3.72 15.35 2.03
N ALA A 122 4.85 14.97 1.42
CA ALA A 122 5.15 15.26 0.01
C ALA A 122 4.14 14.59 -0.93
N SER A 123 3.79 13.33 -0.67
CA SER A 123 2.81 12.59 -1.49
C SER A 123 1.42 13.19 -1.40
N THR A 124 1.00 13.60 -0.20
CA THR A 124 -0.28 14.27 0.02
C THR A 124 -0.31 15.63 -0.67
N ALA A 125 0.76 16.43 -0.55
CA ALA A 125 0.89 17.72 -1.21
C ALA A 125 0.90 17.60 -2.75
N ALA A 126 1.43 16.50 -3.29
CA ALA A 126 1.39 16.18 -4.72
C ALA A 126 0.02 15.66 -5.21
N GLY A 127 -0.96 15.50 -4.31
CA GLY A 127 -2.28 14.99 -4.62
C GLY A 127 -2.26 13.53 -5.07
N LEU A 128 -1.37 12.72 -4.48
CA LEU A 128 -1.33 11.28 -4.71
C LEU A 128 -2.41 10.59 -3.85
N THR A 129 -3.00 9.54 -4.42
CA THR A 129 -3.93 8.66 -3.72
C THR A 129 -3.18 7.76 -2.73
N GLY A 130 -1.96 7.34 -3.06
CA GLY A 130 -1.18 6.48 -2.21
C GLY A 130 0.26 6.26 -2.64
N VAL A 131 0.99 5.56 -1.79
CA VAL A 131 2.39 5.17 -2.00
C VAL A 131 2.50 3.66 -1.98
N VAL A 132 3.28 3.11 -2.89
CA VAL A 132 3.60 1.68 -2.95
C VAL A 132 5.02 1.47 -2.44
N LEU A 133 5.16 0.63 -1.42
CA LEU A 133 6.43 0.25 -0.80
C LEU A 133 6.76 -1.22 -1.11
N PRO A 134 8.05 -1.61 -1.18
CA PRO A 134 8.40 -3.03 -1.29
C PRO A 134 7.95 -3.81 -0.04
N ASN A 135 7.60 -5.08 -0.21
CA ASN A 135 7.35 -6.01 0.89
C ASN A 135 8.65 -6.23 1.70
N ASP A 136 8.81 -5.46 2.76
CA ASP A 136 9.94 -5.50 3.70
C ASP A 136 9.39 -5.86 5.09
N PRO A 137 10.01 -6.78 5.87
CA PRO A 137 9.53 -7.15 7.19
C PRO A 137 9.33 -5.97 8.16
N ARG A 138 10.12 -4.89 7.99
CA ARG A 138 10.02 -3.66 8.80
C ARG A 138 8.74 -2.86 8.52
N LEU A 139 8.03 -3.18 7.43
CA LEU A 139 6.80 -2.50 7.03
C LEU A 139 5.65 -2.76 7.98
N ILE A 140 5.60 -3.94 8.61
CA ILE A 140 4.52 -4.30 9.55
C ILE A 140 4.44 -3.30 10.71
N ASP A 141 5.60 -2.89 11.25
CA ASP A 141 5.66 -1.91 12.34
C ASP A 141 5.18 -0.53 11.88
N LEU A 142 5.58 -0.13 10.67
CA LEU A 142 5.19 1.14 10.06
C LEU A 142 3.68 1.20 9.77
N LEU A 143 3.08 0.10 9.29
CA LEU A 143 1.65 0.03 8.99
C LEU A 143 0.78 0.01 10.26
N ARG A 144 1.22 -0.67 11.32
CA ARG A 144 0.48 -0.72 12.59
C ARG A 144 0.45 0.63 13.31
N ASN A 145 1.53 1.38 13.19
CA ASN A 145 1.76 2.63 13.91
C ASN A 145 2.12 3.76 12.93
N PRO A 146 1.23 4.13 11.99
CA PRO A 146 1.59 5.02 10.90
C PRO A 146 1.94 6.43 11.38
N ASP A 147 1.38 6.85 12.52
CA ASP A 147 1.47 8.21 13.06
C ASP A 147 2.39 8.34 14.29
N ILE A 148 3.05 7.25 14.69
CA ILE A 148 4.00 7.31 15.81
C ILE A 148 5.33 7.85 15.29
N ILE A 149 5.57 9.13 15.60
CA ILE A 149 6.90 9.73 15.56
C ILE A 149 7.69 9.08 16.70
N GLU A 150 8.86 8.50 16.41
CA GLU A 150 9.79 8.07 17.46
C GLU A 150 10.28 9.30 18.23
N ASP A 151 9.51 9.78 19.20
CA ASP A 151 9.99 10.69 20.23
C ASP A 151 10.86 9.90 21.21
N ARG A 152 12.05 9.52 20.75
CA ARG A 152 13.08 8.86 21.56
C ARG A 152 13.83 9.86 22.46
N SER A 153 13.21 10.98 22.79
CA SER A 153 13.75 11.98 23.73
C SER A 153 13.70 11.49 25.18
N ASP A 154 12.91 10.45 25.45
CA ASP A 154 12.76 9.79 26.75
C ASP A 154 13.86 8.74 27.06
N LEU A 155 14.65 8.33 26.06
CA LEU A 155 15.77 7.40 26.24
C LEU A 155 17.03 8.10 26.79
N LYS A 156 16.85 8.86 27.87
CA LYS A 156 17.89 9.37 28.77
C LYS A 156 17.46 9.19 30.23
N LEU A 157 17.29 7.94 30.67
CA LEU A 157 17.23 7.59 32.10
C LEU A 157 18.17 6.40 32.32
N SER A 158 19.42 6.74 32.64
CA SER A 158 20.05 6.53 33.95
C SER A 158 20.73 5.15 34.06
N PHE A 159 22.00 5.11 33.66
CA PHE A 159 22.94 4.23 34.36
C PHE A 159 23.24 4.92 35.69
N GLY A 160 22.62 4.41 36.77
CA GLY A 160 23.10 4.64 38.13
C GLY A 160 24.19 3.64 38.47
#